data_AF-A0A1T5CKE6-F1
#
_entry.id   AF-A0A1T5CKE6-F1
#
_cell.length_a   1.000
_cell.length_b   1.000
_cell.length_c   1.000
_cell.angle_alpha   90.00
_cell.angle_beta   90.00
_cell.angle_gamma   90.00
#
_symmetry.space_group_name_H-M   'P 1'
#
loop_
_entity.id
_entity.type
_entity.pdbx_description
1 polymer ?
#
loop_
_entity_poly.entity_id
_entity_poly.type
_entity_poly.pdbx_seq_one_letter_code
_entity_poly.pdbx_strand_id
1 'polypeptide(L)'
;MKIFKTIVFVLFALMFINAGLDKFLHYMPIPPMSAELQKVGEAIGTVKWIIPLTGFIELISGILILFPRTRTLGALMIFPVLIGILAHNATFMPEGLVISGILFLIEIWILIDNKEKIKYLLS
;
A
#
# COMPACT_ATOMS: atom_id res chain seq x y z
N MET A 1 -24.60 -4.76 4.92
CA MET A 1 -23.30 -4.09 5.18
C MET A 1 -22.07 -5.00 5.09
N LYS A 2 -22.13 -6.32 5.37
CA LYS A 2 -20.96 -7.22 5.22
C LYS A 2 -20.41 -7.29 3.79
N ILE A 3 -21.30 -7.40 2.79
CA ILE A 3 -20.92 -7.52 1.38
C ILE A 3 -20.16 -6.27 0.89
N PHE A 4 -20.68 -5.07 1.19
CA PHE A 4 -20.02 -3.81 0.83
C PHE A 4 -18.59 -3.71 1.38
N LYS A 5 -18.39 -4.02 2.67
CA LYS A 5 -17.05 -4.05 3.27
C LYS A 5 -16.11 -5.03 2.55
N THR A 6 -16.61 -6.23 2.26
CA THR A 6 -15.82 -7.24 1.53
C THR A 6 -15.41 -6.73 0.16
N ILE A 7 -16.32 -6.10 -0.59
CA ILE A 7 -16.00 -5.53 -1.91
C ILE A 7 -14.88 -4.49 -1.78
N VAL A 8 -15.01 -3.53 -0.86
CA VAL A 8 -14.00 -2.48 -0.66
C VAL A 8 -12.64 -3.08 -0.27
N PHE A 9 -12.60 -4.02 0.66
CA PHE A 9 -11.35 -4.64 1.11
C PHE A 9 -10.71 -5.52 0.03
N VAL A 10 -11.52 -6.16 -0.81
CA VAL A 10 -11.01 -6.93 -1.96
C VAL A 10 -10.42 -5.99 -3.00
N LEU A 11 -11.09 -4.89 -3.33
CA LEU A 11 -10.55 -3.90 -4.27
C LEU A 11 -9.24 -3.29 -3.77
N PHE A 12 -9.19 -2.93 -2.48
CA PHE A 12 -7.96 -2.48 -1.82
C PHE A 12 -6.84 -3.52 -1.96
N ALA A 13 -7.12 -4.78 -1.61
CA ALA A 13 -6.16 -5.86 -1.71
C ALA A 13 -5.64 -6.07 -3.14
N LEU A 14 -6.54 -6.13 -4.13
CA LEU A 14 -6.18 -6.31 -5.53
C LEU A 14 -5.30 -5.17 -6.05
N MET A 15 -5.54 -3.94 -5.59
CA MET A 15 -4.72 -2.79 -5.97
C MET A 15 -3.27 -2.93 -5.47
N PHE A 16 -3.06 -3.37 -4.22
CA PHE A 16 -1.70 -3.59 -3.69
C PHE A 16 -1.03 -4.84 -4.27
N ILE A 17 -1.80 -5.87 -4.61
CA ILE A 17 -1.27 -7.02 -5.38
C ILE A 17 -0.73 -6.53 -6.73
N ASN A 18 -1.51 -5.71 -7.44
CA ASN A 18 -1.09 -5.12 -8.71
C ASN A 18 0.15 -4.23 -8.55
N ALA A 19 0.14 -3.31 -7.58
CA ALA A 19 1.28 -2.41 -7.33
C ALA A 19 2.55 -3.17 -6.93
N GLY A 20 2.42 -4.24 -6.15
CA GLY A 20 3.53 -5.08 -5.74
C GLY A 20 4.11 -5.89 -6.91
N LEU A 21 3.25 -6.53 -7.72
CA LEU A 21 3.68 -7.29 -8.90
C LEU A 21 4.38 -6.39 -9.93
N ASP A 22 3.87 -5.18 -10.15
CA ASP A 22 4.46 -4.24 -11.10
C ASP A 22 5.90 -3.85 -10.74
N LYS A 23 6.25 -3.79 -9.44
CA LYS A 23 7.63 -3.51 -9.01
C LYS A 23 8.63 -4.61 -9.36
N PHE A 24 8.16 -5.82 -9.71
CA PHE A 24 9.01 -6.94 -10.16
C PHE A 24 8.90 -7.19 -11.66
N LEU A 25 7.72 -6.99 -12.24
CA LEU A 25 7.41 -7.35 -13.62
C LEU A 25 7.42 -6.14 -14.57
N HIS A 26 7.34 -4.93 -14.04
CA HIS A 26 7.41 -3.66 -14.77
C HIS A 26 6.46 -3.58 -15.98
N TYR A 27 5.20 -3.98 -15.78
CA TYR A 27 4.20 -3.99 -16.85
C TYR A 27 3.38 -2.69 -16.94
N MET A 28 3.41 -1.85 -15.90
CA MET A 28 2.81 -0.53 -15.94
C MET A 28 3.82 0.49 -16.50
N PRO A 29 3.44 1.25 -17.53
CA PRO A 29 4.31 2.28 -18.08
C PRO A 29 4.52 3.38 -17.03
N ILE A 30 5.77 3.81 -16.89
CA ILE A 30 6.12 4.94 -16.03
C ILE A 30 5.59 6.22 -16.71
N PRO A 31 4.72 7.00 -16.06
CA PRO A 31 4.22 8.24 -16.63
C PRO A 31 5.35 9.28 -16.73
N PRO A 32 5.20 10.32 -17.56
CA PRO A 32 6.16 11.42 -17.64
C PRO A 32 6.37 12.04 -16.25
N MET A 33 7.62 12.04 -15.77
CA MET A 33 8.00 12.62 -14.48
C MET A 33 8.67 13.99 -14.66
N SER A 34 8.49 14.88 -13.69
CA SER A 34 9.28 16.12 -13.60
C SER A 34 10.77 15.80 -13.39
N ALA A 35 11.65 16.75 -13.70
CA ALA A 35 13.09 16.59 -13.48
C ALA A 35 13.46 16.36 -11.99
N GLU A 36 12.64 16.88 -11.07
CA GLU A 36 12.80 16.64 -9.64
C GLU A 36 12.42 15.21 -9.25
N LEU A 37 11.26 14.72 -9.72
CA LEU A 37 10.81 13.34 -9.48
C LEU A 37 11.78 12.31 -10.07
N GLN A 38 12.37 12.60 -11.23
CA GLN A 38 13.43 11.75 -11.81
C GLN A 38 14.63 11.62 -10.88
N LYS A 39 15.15 12.74 -10.33
CA LYS A 39 16.27 12.71 -9.38
C LYS A 39 15.93 11.93 -8.11
N VAL A 40 14.71 12.09 -7.58
CA VAL A 40 14.26 11.32 -6.41
C VAL A 40 14.19 9.82 -6.72
N GLY A 41 13.65 9.46 -7.89
CA GLY A 41 13.59 8.08 -8.36
C GLY A 41 14.96 7.44 -8.53
N GLU A 42 15.91 8.17 -9.14
CA GLU A 42 17.31 7.74 -9.27
C GLU A 42 17.97 7.55 -7.90
N ALA A 43 17.76 8.49 -6.97
CA ALA A 43 18.29 8.39 -5.60
C ALA A 43 17.75 7.15 -4.87
N ILE A 44 16.44 6.88 -4.95
CA ILE A 44 15.86 5.64 -4.41
C ILE A 44 16.46 4.40 -5.08
N GLY A 45 16.67 4.46 -6.41
CA GLY A 45 17.29 3.38 -7.19
C GLY A 45 18.72 3.04 -6.77
N THR A 46 19.47 3.98 -6.17
CA THR A 46 20.79 3.67 -5.59
C THR A 46 20.68 2.68 -4.42
N VAL A 47 19.56 2.71 -3.69
CA VAL A 47 19.27 1.81 -2.59
C VAL A 47 18.51 0.59 -3.12
N LYS A 48 19.27 -0.37 -3.66
CA LYS A 48 18.77 -1.53 -4.42
C LYS A 48 17.70 -2.38 -3.72
N TRP A 49 17.59 -2.34 -2.39
CA TRP A 49 16.63 -3.15 -1.64
C TRP A 49 15.27 -2.48 -1.41
N ILE A 50 15.15 -1.14 -1.57
CA ILE A 50 13.91 -0.42 -1.25
C ILE A 50 12.77 -0.88 -2.17
N ILE A 51 12.95 -0.78 -3.49
CA ILE A 51 11.88 -1.11 -4.45
C ILE A 51 11.44 -2.58 -4.33
N PRO A 52 12.36 -3.57 -4.28
CA PRO A 52 11.96 -4.97 -4.08
C PRO A 52 11.26 -5.22 -2.75
N LEU A 53 11.73 -4.62 -1.64
CA LEU A 53 11.12 -4.81 -0.33
C LEU A 53 9.72 -4.21 -0.27
N THR A 54 9.54 -3.00 -0.81
CA THR A 54 8.23 -2.36 -0.91
C THR A 54 7.28 -3.21 -1.75
N GLY A 55 7.71 -3.67 -2.93
CA GLY A 55 6.88 -4.54 -3.78
C GLY A 55 6.51 -5.86 -3.11
N PHE A 56 7.44 -6.46 -2.36
CA PHE A 56 7.18 -7.66 -1.59
C PHE A 56 6.12 -7.41 -0.50
N ILE A 57 6.27 -6.34 0.28
CA ILE A 57 5.30 -5.98 1.32
C ILE A 57 3.93 -5.71 0.72
N GLU A 58 3.84 -4.94 -0.37
CA GLU A 58 2.57 -4.66 -1.06
C GLU A 58 1.88 -5.92 -1.54
N LEU A 59 2.63 -6.81 -2.20
CA LEU A 59 2.09 -8.07 -2.72
C LEU A 59 1.59 -8.99 -1.61
N ILE A 60 2.43 -9.24 -0.60
CA ILE A 60 2.07 -10.13 0.51
C ILE A 60 0.92 -9.55 1.33
N SER A 61 0.94 -8.25 1.60
CA SER A 61 -0.14 -7.59 2.35
C SER A 61 -1.46 -7.66 1.60
N GLY A 62 -1.46 -7.40 0.29
CA GLY A 62 -2.65 -7.54 -0.55
C GLY A 62 -3.22 -8.95 -0.51
N ILE A 63 -2.36 -9.99 -0.66
CA ILE A 63 -2.79 -11.40 -0.55
C ILE A 63 -3.39 -11.69 0.84
N LEU A 64 -2.76 -11.23 1.91
CA LEU A 64 -3.25 -11.46 3.28
C LEU A 64 -4.58 -10.74 3.55
N ILE A 65 -4.83 -9.57 2.95
CA ILE A 65 -6.06 -8.79 3.13
C ILE A 65 -7.27 -9.44 2.45
N LEU A 66 -7.08 -10.18 1.35
CA LEU A 66 -8.14 -10.93 0.68
C LEU A 66 -8.87 -11.86 1.66
N PHE A 67 -8.13 -12.56 2.53
CA PHE A 67 -8.71 -13.52 3.45
C PHE A 67 -9.05 -12.88 4.81
N PRO A 68 -10.32 -12.94 5.28
CA PRO A 68 -10.74 -12.33 6.54
C PRO A 68 -9.94 -12.78 7.79
N ARG A 69 -9.37 -13.99 7.75
CA ARG A 69 -8.56 -14.55 8.84
C ARG A 69 -7.22 -13.83 8.98
N THR A 70 -6.53 -13.54 7.89
CA THR A 70 -5.20 -12.94 7.85
C THR A 70 -5.21 -11.42 7.61
N ARG A 71 -6.39 -10.85 7.37
CA ARG A 71 -6.53 -9.45 6.98
C ARG A 71 -5.85 -8.45 7.90
N THR A 72 -5.95 -8.65 9.21
CA THR A 72 -5.32 -7.77 10.20
C THR A 72 -3.80 -7.74 10.04
N LEU A 73 -3.19 -8.89 9.79
CA LEU A 73 -1.74 -8.97 9.57
C LEU A 73 -1.34 -8.22 8.31
N GLY A 74 -2.05 -8.43 7.20
CA GLY A 74 -1.79 -7.70 5.94
C GLY A 74 -1.96 -6.19 6.10
N ALA A 75 -2.99 -5.72 6.81
CA ALA A 75 -3.19 -4.30 7.08
C ALA A 75 -2.07 -3.71 7.96
N LEU A 76 -1.56 -4.45 8.95
CA LEU A 76 -0.43 -3.99 9.76
C LEU A 76 0.89 -3.93 8.96
N MET A 77 1.08 -4.86 8.02
CA MET A 77 2.27 -4.91 7.16
C MET A 77 2.31 -3.74 6.16
N ILE A 78 1.18 -3.38 5.55
CA ILE A 78 1.12 -2.30 4.55
C ILE A 78 1.13 -0.89 5.17
N PHE A 79 0.75 -0.77 6.45
CA PHE A 79 0.66 0.52 7.16
C PHE A 79 1.90 1.42 7.06
N PRO A 80 3.12 0.97 7.40
CA PRO A 80 4.31 1.82 7.26
C PRO A 80 4.61 2.19 5.80
N VAL A 81 4.29 1.31 4.85
CA VAL A 81 4.48 1.59 3.42
C VAL A 81 3.50 2.67 2.96
N LEU A 82 2.25 2.61 3.39
CA LEU A 82 1.23 3.57 2.98
C LEU A 82 1.48 4.97 3.57
N ILE A 83 2.04 5.04 4.78
CA ILE A 83 2.58 6.30 5.34
C ILE A 83 3.70 6.85 4.45
N GLY A 84 4.62 6.00 4.00
CA GLY A 84 5.68 6.40 3.07
C GLY A 84 5.14 6.94 1.74
N ILE A 85 4.11 6.29 1.18
CA ILE A 85 3.42 6.74 -0.04
C ILE A 85 2.76 8.11 0.19
N LEU A 86 2.07 8.31 1.32
CA LEU A 86 1.48 9.59 1.67
C LEU A 86 2.54 10.70 1.79
N ALA A 87 3.65 10.42 2.48
CA ALA A 87 4.74 11.39 2.63
C ALA A 87 5.37 11.74 1.29
N HIS A 88 5.59 10.74 0.43
CA HIS A 88 6.11 10.96 -0.93
C HIS A 88 5.16 11.82 -1.76
N ASN A 89 3.86 11.48 -1.79
CA ASN A 89 2.87 12.24 -2.55
C ASN A 89 2.70 13.66 -1.97
N ALA A 90 2.73 13.83 -0.66
CA ALA A 90 2.64 15.16 -0.03
C ALA A 90 3.82 16.07 -0.39
N THR A 91 5.00 15.49 -0.62
CA THR A 91 6.23 16.25 -0.86
C THR A 91 6.50 16.48 -2.34
N PHE A 92 6.34 15.44 -3.17
CA PHE A 92 6.83 15.43 -4.55
C PHE A 92 5.73 15.27 -5.61
N MET A 93 4.58 14.69 -5.27
CA MET A 93 3.50 14.40 -6.23
C MET A 93 2.10 14.59 -5.62
N PRO A 94 1.68 15.85 -5.36
CA PRO A 94 0.44 16.14 -4.61
C PRO A 94 -0.82 15.61 -5.28
N GLU A 95 -0.83 15.50 -6.60
CA GLU A 95 -1.90 14.86 -7.39
C GLU A 95 -2.17 13.41 -6.98
N GLY A 96 -1.15 12.69 -6.50
CA GLY A 96 -1.28 11.33 -5.96
C GLY A 96 -1.94 11.26 -4.59
N LEU A 97 -2.06 12.38 -3.85
CA LEU A 97 -2.60 12.40 -2.48
C LEU A 97 -4.06 11.97 -2.41
N VAL A 98 -4.85 12.26 -3.45
CA VAL A 98 -6.27 11.90 -3.45
C VAL A 98 -6.42 10.39 -3.37
N ILE A 99 -5.69 9.66 -4.22
CA ILE A 99 -5.75 8.20 -4.27
C ILE A 99 -5.11 7.61 -3.02
N SER A 100 -3.90 8.03 -2.64
CA SER A 100 -3.24 7.49 -1.44
C SER A 100 -4.00 7.80 -0.15
N GLY A 101 -4.66 8.96 -0.06
CA GLY A 101 -5.52 9.34 1.05
C GLY A 101 -6.75 8.44 1.16
N ILE A 102 -7.44 8.16 0.05
CA ILE A 102 -8.58 7.24 0.03
C ILE A 102 -8.15 5.84 0.49
N LEU A 103 -7.01 5.35 -0.02
CA LEU A 103 -6.47 4.05 0.39
C LEU A 103 -6.13 4.03 1.87
N PHE A 104 -5.49 5.08 2.39
CA PHE A 104 -5.18 5.18 3.80
C PHE A 104 -6.43 5.16 4.68
N LEU A 105 -7.50 5.84 4.28
CA LEU A 105 -8.79 5.77 4.99
C LEU A 105 -9.38 4.34 4.98
N ILE A 106 -9.27 3.62 3.86
CA ILE A 106 -9.70 2.23 3.77
C ILE A 106 -8.85 1.33 4.67
N GLU A 107 -7.53 1.54 4.71
CA GLU A 107 -6.62 0.82 5.60
C GLU A 107 -6.99 1.03 7.08
N ILE A 108 -7.17 2.29 7.51
CA ILE A 108 -7.61 2.61 8.87
C ILE A 108 -8.95 1.93 9.18
N TRP A 109 -9.87 1.90 8.22
CA TRP A 109 -11.13 1.18 8.38
C TRP A 109 -10.93 -0.33 8.59
N ILE A 110 -10.03 -0.97 7.83
CA ILE A 110 -9.68 -2.39 8.01
C ILE A 110 -9.16 -2.64 9.44
N LEU A 111 -8.27 -1.78 9.94
CA LEU A 111 -7.68 -1.90 11.28
C LEU A 111 -8.75 -1.74 12.37
N ILE A 112 -9.62 -0.72 12.26
CA ILE A 112 -10.72 -0.48 13.20
C ILE A 112 -11.71 -1.67 13.20
N ASP A 113 -12.04 -2.23 12.04
CA ASP A 113 -12.96 -3.38 11.92
C ASP A 113 -12.36 -4.65 12.57
N ASN A 114 -11.05 -4.69 12.79
CA ASN A 114 -10.33 -5.81 13.40
C ASN A 114 -9.65 -5.44 14.73
N LYS A 115 -10.07 -4.36 15.41
CA LYS A 115 -9.45 -3.85 16.64
C LYS A 115 -9.28 -4.89 17.75
N GLU A 116 -10.21 -5.83 17.89
CA GLU A 116 -10.11 -6.88 18.92
C GLU A 116 -8.91 -7.80 18.69
N LYS A 117 -8.59 -8.09 17.43
CA LYS A 117 -7.40 -8.88 17.07
C LYS A 117 -6.11 -8.11 17.32
N ILE A 118 -6.13 -6.79 17.12
CA ILE A 118 -4.99 -5.90 17.38
C ILE A 118 -4.73 -5.79 18.88
N LYS A 119 -5.78 -5.78 19.71
CA LYS A 119 -5.66 -5.71 21.17
C LYS A 119 -4.79 -6.83 21.73
N TYR A 120 -4.93 -8.05 21.21
CA TYR A 120 -4.09 -9.19 21.61
C TYR A 120 -2.60 -9.04 21.24
N LEU A 121 -2.25 -8.19 20.28
CA LEU A 121 -0.85 -7.90 19.94
C LEU A 121 -0.21 -6.87 20.89
N LEU A 122 -1.04 -6.08 21.58
CA LEU A 122 -0.61 -4.99 22.46
C LEU A 122 -0.68 -5.36 23.95
N SER A 123 -1.14 -6.57 24.28
CA SER A 123 -1.30 -7.10 25.64
C SER A 123 -0.35 -8.26 25.89
#